data_AF-A0A1G3RUU4-F1
#
_entry.id   AF-A0A1G3RUU4-F1
#
_cell.length_a   1.000
_cell.length_b   1.000
_cell.length_c   1.000
_cell.angle_alpha   90.00
_cell.angle_beta   90.00
_cell.angle_gamma   90.00
#
_symmetry.space_group_name_H-M   'P 1'
#
loop_
_entity.id
_entity.type
_entity.pdbx_description
1 polymer ?
#
loop_
_entity_poly.entity_id
_entity_poly.type
_entity_poly.pdbx_seq_one_letter_code
_entity_poly.pdbx_strand_id
1 'polypeptide(L)'
;MLSKKIVDRINLQINREMYSANLYMAMSARQSETGYLGIANWLMVQYHEEMFHAMKLYNYLLDQNATPKLAKIDQPEVKAKTVKEIFEATLEHEKFVTASIKELLELALAEKDYATENLVRWYVDEQVEEEKNATDILQTIELMGEGKQGIFMLSVQLGKRKPTIPLDFTGMSTED
;
A
#
# COMPACT_ATOMS: atom_id res chain seq x y z
N MET A 1 -1.05 7.88 -26.77
CA MET A 1 -0.27 6.62 -26.73
C MET A 1 0.81 6.82 -25.68
N LEU A 2 0.86 5.96 -24.67
CA LEU A 2 1.82 6.10 -23.58
C LEU A 2 3.26 6.00 -24.10
N SER A 3 4.14 6.85 -23.58
CA SER A 3 5.57 6.72 -23.88
C SER A 3 6.13 5.46 -23.23
N LYS A 4 7.23 4.93 -23.78
CA LYS A 4 7.93 3.80 -23.16
C LYS A 4 8.37 4.11 -21.72
N LYS A 5 8.73 5.36 -21.42
CA LYS A 5 9.16 5.77 -20.07
C LYS A 5 8.01 5.70 -19.08
N ILE A 6 6.82 6.20 -19.45
CA ILE A 6 5.61 6.11 -18.63
C ILE A 6 5.22 4.65 -18.40
N VAL A 7 5.19 3.83 -19.46
CA VAL A 7 4.87 2.40 -19.34
C VAL A 7 5.87 1.68 -18.43
N ASP A 8 7.17 1.91 -18.58
CA ASP A 8 8.20 1.30 -17.74
C ASP A 8 8.05 1.78 -16.27
N ARG A 9 7.72 3.05 -16.05
CA ARG A 9 7.56 3.62 -14.70
C ARG A 9 6.29 3.13 -13.99
N ILE A 10 5.19 2.95 -14.71
CA ILE A 10 3.95 2.35 -14.18
C ILE A 10 4.19 0.87 -13.85
N ASN A 11 4.89 0.12 -14.71
CA ASN A 11 5.23 -1.28 -14.40
C ASN A 11 6.10 -1.41 -13.15
N LEU A 12 7.04 -0.48 -12.94
CA LEU A 12 7.79 -0.41 -11.69
C LEU A 12 6.87 -0.15 -10.49
N GLN A 13 5.89 0.77 -10.63
CA GLN A 13 4.94 1.05 -9.56
C GLN A 13 4.05 -0.16 -9.26
N ILE A 14 3.53 -0.86 -10.26
CA ILE A 14 2.77 -2.11 -10.08
C ILE A 14 3.58 -3.10 -9.23
N ASN A 15 4.87 -3.27 -9.52
CA ASN A 15 5.72 -4.16 -8.74
C ASN A 15 5.95 -3.66 -7.30
N ARG A 16 6.07 -2.33 -7.10
CA ARG A 16 6.16 -1.72 -5.76
C ARG A 16 4.90 -1.99 -4.93
N GLU A 17 3.70 -1.77 -5.49
CA GLU A 17 2.44 -2.05 -4.76
C GLU A 17 2.28 -3.54 -4.45
N MET A 18 2.60 -4.43 -5.39
CA MET A 18 2.57 -5.87 -5.13
C MET A 18 3.60 -6.30 -4.06
N TYR A 19 4.74 -5.61 -3.97
CA TYR A 19 5.69 -5.81 -2.88
C TYR A 19 5.13 -5.29 -1.55
N SER A 20 4.53 -4.09 -1.53
CA SER A 20 3.84 -3.52 -0.36
C SER A 20 2.80 -4.50 0.17
N ALA A 21 1.97 -5.07 -0.71
CA ALA A 21 1.00 -6.10 -0.36
C ALA A 21 1.69 -7.27 0.36
N ASN A 22 2.69 -7.89 -0.28
CA ASN A 22 3.41 -9.03 0.31
C ASN A 22 4.07 -8.67 1.65
N LEU A 23 4.61 -7.46 1.80
CA LEU A 23 5.17 -6.97 3.05
C LEU A 23 4.11 -6.93 4.15
N TYR A 24 2.94 -6.35 3.89
CA TYR A 24 1.87 -6.28 4.87
C TYR A 24 1.27 -7.65 5.21
N MET A 25 1.17 -8.55 4.24
CA MET A 25 0.82 -9.94 4.49
C MET A 25 1.85 -10.66 5.38
N ALA A 26 3.16 -10.41 5.17
CA ALA A 26 4.22 -10.98 6.01
C ALA A 26 4.20 -10.41 7.44
N MET A 27 3.96 -9.10 7.59
CA MET A 27 3.76 -8.48 8.90
C MET A 27 2.51 -9.04 9.59
N SER A 28 1.42 -9.25 8.85
CA SER A 28 0.17 -9.84 9.34
C SER A 28 0.39 -11.26 9.90
N ALA A 29 1.12 -12.10 9.15
CA ALA A 29 1.49 -13.43 9.59
C ALA A 29 2.27 -13.39 10.92
N ARG A 30 3.27 -12.51 11.03
CA ARG A 30 4.05 -12.34 12.26
C ARG A 30 3.19 -11.89 13.46
N GLN A 31 2.27 -10.96 13.26
CA GLN A 31 1.37 -10.52 14.33
C GLN A 31 0.42 -11.63 14.78
N SER A 32 0.01 -12.49 13.85
CA SER A 32 -0.79 -13.68 14.14
C SER A 32 -0.04 -14.66 15.05
N GLU A 33 1.24 -14.92 14.78
CA GLU A 33 2.09 -15.79 15.61
C GLU A 33 2.24 -15.28 17.05
N THR A 34 2.26 -13.95 17.23
CA THR A 34 2.36 -13.33 18.55
C THR A 34 1.02 -13.11 19.26
N GLY A 35 -0.10 -13.48 18.62
CA GLY A 35 -1.46 -13.39 19.18
C GLY A 35 -2.14 -12.03 19.06
N TYR A 36 -1.56 -11.05 18.34
CA TYR A 36 -2.16 -9.74 18.09
C TYR A 36 -3.06 -9.76 16.85
N LEU A 37 -4.11 -10.58 16.91
CA LEU A 37 -4.95 -10.93 15.76
C LEU A 37 -5.64 -9.73 15.09
N GLY A 38 -5.94 -8.67 15.84
CA GLY A 38 -6.56 -7.48 15.26
C GLY A 38 -5.57 -6.58 14.53
N ILE A 39 -4.30 -6.58 14.94
CA ILE A 39 -3.21 -5.96 14.17
C ILE A 39 -2.97 -6.77 12.89
N ALA A 40 -2.96 -8.10 13.02
CA ALA A 40 -2.85 -8.98 11.86
C ALA A 40 -3.99 -8.73 10.85
N ASN A 41 -5.23 -8.59 11.31
CA ASN A 41 -6.37 -8.23 10.46
C ASN A 41 -6.14 -6.89 9.76
N TRP A 42 -5.73 -5.84 10.49
CA TRP A 42 -5.49 -4.52 9.90
C TRP A 42 -4.45 -4.56 8.78
N LEU A 43 -3.35 -5.30 8.99
CA LEU A 43 -2.29 -5.50 8.00
C LEU A 43 -2.78 -6.34 6.80
N MET A 44 -3.69 -7.28 7.02
CA MET A 44 -4.31 -8.04 5.92
C MET A 44 -5.27 -7.17 5.11
N VAL A 45 -5.98 -6.23 5.74
CA VAL A 45 -6.75 -5.23 4.99
C VAL A 45 -5.82 -4.38 4.13
N GLN A 46 -4.67 -3.95 4.68
CA GLN A 46 -3.67 -3.22 3.92
C GLN A 46 -3.15 -4.03 2.72
N TYR A 47 -2.89 -5.33 2.88
CA TYR A 47 -2.55 -6.21 1.76
C TYR A 47 -3.57 -6.12 0.61
N HIS A 48 -4.87 -6.10 0.94
CA HIS A 48 -5.91 -6.01 -0.06
C HIS A 48 -5.96 -4.65 -0.75
N GLU A 49 -5.76 -3.56 -0.02
CA GLU A 49 -5.67 -2.20 -0.56
C GLU A 49 -4.48 -2.06 -1.51
N GLU A 50 -3.29 -2.55 -1.13
CA GLU A 50 -2.12 -2.52 -2.02
C GLU A 50 -2.29 -3.36 -3.28
N MET A 51 -2.97 -4.51 -3.18
CA MET A 51 -3.32 -5.29 -4.37
C MET A 51 -4.29 -4.52 -5.27
N PHE A 52 -5.25 -3.79 -4.71
CA PHE A 52 -6.12 -2.91 -5.48
C PHE A 52 -5.34 -1.77 -6.15
N HIS A 53 -4.38 -1.16 -5.46
CA HIS A 53 -3.46 -0.16 -6.03
C HIS A 53 -2.71 -0.72 -7.25
N ALA A 54 -2.13 -1.91 -7.11
CA ALA A 54 -1.46 -2.60 -8.20
C ALA A 54 -2.40 -2.87 -9.39
N MET A 55 -3.62 -3.35 -9.11
CA MET A 55 -4.61 -3.69 -10.15
C MET A 55 -5.14 -2.46 -10.88
N LYS A 56 -5.30 -1.33 -10.20
CA LYS A 56 -5.73 -0.06 -10.81
C LYS A 56 -4.69 0.44 -11.83
N LEU A 57 -3.38 0.35 -11.53
CA LEU A 57 -2.31 0.64 -12.50
C LEU A 57 -2.24 -0.38 -13.64
N TYR A 58 -2.39 -1.67 -13.31
CA TYR A 58 -2.39 -2.76 -14.28
C TYR A 58 -3.50 -2.56 -15.33
N ASN A 59 -4.72 -2.27 -14.90
CA ASN A 59 -5.85 -2.03 -15.79
C ASN A 59 -5.64 -0.76 -16.62
N TYR A 60 -5.16 0.33 -16.01
CA TYR A 60 -4.87 1.55 -16.75
C TYR A 60 -3.92 1.33 -17.94
N LEU A 61 -2.87 0.51 -17.78
CA LEU A 61 -2.00 0.17 -18.91
C LEU A 61 -2.77 -0.53 -20.02
N LEU A 62 -3.63 -1.50 -19.69
CA LEU A 62 -4.44 -2.21 -20.68
C LEU A 62 -5.41 -1.28 -21.42
N ASP A 63 -6.07 -0.36 -20.71
CA ASP A 63 -6.99 0.61 -21.32
C ASP A 63 -6.29 1.58 -22.26
N GLN A 64 -5.01 1.86 -21.99
CA GLN A 64 -4.14 2.65 -22.86
C GLN A 64 -3.48 1.81 -23.98
N ASN A 65 -3.91 0.57 -24.18
CA ASN A 65 -3.34 -0.40 -25.14
C ASN A 65 -1.84 -0.64 -24.93
N ALA A 66 -1.37 -0.54 -23.68
CA ALA A 66 -0.03 -0.91 -23.26
C ALA A 66 -0.04 -2.26 -22.54
N THR A 67 1.13 -2.92 -22.49
CA THR A 67 1.27 -4.25 -21.88
C THR A 67 1.85 -4.15 -20.47
N PRO A 68 1.13 -4.60 -19.43
CA PRO A 68 1.70 -4.81 -18.10
C PRO A 68 2.80 -5.88 -18.14
N LYS A 69 3.92 -5.61 -17.48
CA LYS A 69 5.06 -6.50 -17.34
C LYS A 69 5.32 -6.74 -15.86
N LEU A 70 4.92 -7.92 -15.40
CA LEU A 70 5.08 -8.31 -14.01
C LEU A 70 6.52 -8.76 -13.75
N ALA A 71 7.24 -7.97 -12.95
CA ALA A 71 8.58 -8.32 -12.50
C ALA A 71 8.53 -9.30 -11.32
N LYS A 72 9.69 -9.90 -11.00
CA LYS A 72 9.85 -10.68 -9.78
C LYS A 72 9.51 -9.80 -8.57
N ILE A 73 8.74 -10.32 -7.62
CA ILE A 73 8.52 -9.70 -6.32
C ILE A 73 9.53 -10.31 -5.35
N ASP A 74 10.38 -9.48 -4.76
CA ASP A 74 11.34 -9.95 -3.76
C ASP A 74 10.63 -10.34 -2.46
N GLN A 75 11.26 -11.26 -1.71
CA GLN A 75 10.71 -11.71 -0.44
C GLN A 75 10.76 -10.56 0.58
N PRO A 76 9.64 -10.22 1.23
CA PRO A 76 9.63 -9.17 2.24
C PRO A 76 10.42 -9.58 3.49
N GLU A 77 11.23 -8.67 4.02
CA GLU A 77 11.98 -8.85 5.26
C GLU A 77 11.31 -8.11 6.42
N VAL A 78 10.69 -8.83 7.36
CA VAL A 78 10.13 -8.22 8.57
C VAL A 78 11.17 -8.30 9.70
N LYS A 79 11.91 -7.21 9.93
CA LYS A 79 12.94 -7.14 10.99
C LYS A 79 12.40 -6.68 12.35
N ALA A 80 11.24 -6.03 12.35
CA ALA A 80 10.59 -5.45 13.53
C ALA A 80 10.28 -6.50 14.61
N LYS A 81 10.64 -6.21 15.86
CA LYS A 81 10.50 -7.07 17.04
C LYS A 81 9.33 -6.68 17.93
N THR A 82 8.92 -5.42 17.88
CA THR A 82 7.78 -4.88 18.64
C THR A 82 6.68 -4.43 17.70
N VAL A 83 5.47 -4.24 18.22
CA VAL A 83 4.35 -3.67 17.45
C VAL A 83 4.67 -2.24 17.01
N LYS A 84 5.35 -1.47 17.83
CA LYS A 84 5.82 -0.12 17.46
C LYS A 84 6.76 -0.18 16.26
N GLU A 85 7.77 -1.04 16.31
CA GLU A 85 8.72 -1.21 15.20
C GLU A 85 8.03 -1.68 13.91
N ILE A 86 6.90 -2.42 14.00
CA ILE A 86 6.10 -2.79 12.81
C ILE A 86 5.50 -1.54 12.18
N PHE A 87 4.84 -0.68 12.96
CA PHE A 87 4.21 0.52 12.42
C PHE A 87 5.22 1.62 12.04
N GLU A 88 6.40 1.67 12.67
CA GLU A 88 7.52 2.51 12.22
C GLU A 88 8.01 2.05 10.85
N ALA A 89 8.15 0.73 10.65
CA ALA A 89 8.51 0.16 9.34
C ALA A 89 7.41 0.39 8.30
N THR A 90 6.13 0.28 8.67
CA THR A 90 4.99 0.63 7.80
C THR A 90 5.08 2.09 7.36
N LEU A 91 5.23 3.03 8.29
CA LEU A 91 5.32 4.45 7.95
C LEU A 91 6.52 4.79 7.05
N GLU A 92 7.67 4.17 7.30
CA GLU A 92 8.85 4.38 6.45
C GLU A 92 8.65 3.80 5.04
N HIS A 93 8.01 2.63 4.94
CA HIS A 93 7.66 2.03 3.66
C HIS A 93 6.65 2.91 2.89
N GLU A 94 5.62 3.43 3.57
CA GLU A 94 4.65 4.33 2.96
C GLU A 94 5.29 5.62 2.44
N LYS A 95 6.22 6.23 3.18
CA LYS A 95 6.97 7.39 2.67
C LYS A 95 7.78 7.07 1.42
N PHE A 96 8.33 5.86 1.32
CA PHE A 96 9.01 5.39 0.11
C PHE A 96 8.04 5.25 -1.07
N VAL A 97 6.85 4.67 -0.85
CA VAL A 97 5.80 4.57 -1.88
C VAL A 97 5.31 5.96 -2.30
N THR A 98 5.08 6.87 -1.35
CA THR A 98 4.73 8.27 -1.63
C THR A 98 5.77 8.97 -2.50
N ALA A 99 7.06 8.82 -2.18
CA ALA A 99 8.13 9.39 -3.00
C ALA A 99 8.11 8.80 -4.42
N SER A 100 7.85 7.49 -4.53
CA SER A 100 7.66 6.82 -5.81
C SER A 100 6.48 7.37 -6.61
N ILE A 101 5.34 7.60 -5.98
CA ILE A 101 4.17 8.19 -6.67
C ILE A 101 4.48 9.61 -7.16
N LYS A 102 5.18 10.41 -6.36
CA LYS A 102 5.62 11.77 -6.75
C LYS A 102 6.51 11.75 -7.99
N GLU A 103 7.50 10.86 -8.06
CA GLU A 103 8.35 10.70 -9.24
C GLU A 103 7.55 10.33 -10.51
N LEU A 104 6.52 9.48 -10.38
CA LEU A 104 5.65 9.12 -11.50
C LEU A 104 4.79 10.31 -11.94
N LEU A 105 4.26 11.11 -11.00
CA LEU A 105 3.53 12.33 -11.29
C LEU A 105 4.42 13.36 -12.01
N GLU A 106 5.64 13.57 -11.52
CA GLU A 106 6.61 14.48 -12.14
C GLU A 106 6.93 14.07 -13.58
N LEU A 107 7.10 12.76 -13.83
CA LEU A 107 7.31 12.23 -15.18
C LEU A 107 6.10 12.48 -16.09
N ALA A 108 4.88 12.23 -15.60
CA ALA A 108 3.66 12.48 -16.36
C ALA A 108 3.52 13.97 -16.73
N LEU A 109 3.76 14.87 -15.78
CA LEU A 109 3.76 16.33 -16.02
C LEU A 109 4.83 16.76 -17.02
N ALA A 110 6.05 16.23 -16.91
CA ALA A 110 7.15 16.55 -17.81
C ALA A 110 6.87 16.12 -19.25
N GLU A 111 6.19 15.00 -19.45
CA GLU A 111 5.78 14.50 -20.76
C GLU A 111 4.44 15.08 -21.25
N LYS A 112 3.78 15.92 -20.43
CA LYS A 112 2.43 16.45 -20.67
C LYS A 112 1.40 15.33 -20.89
N ASP A 113 1.58 14.21 -20.21
CA ASP A 113 0.65 13.09 -20.20
C ASP A 113 -0.44 13.35 -19.14
N TYR A 114 -1.43 14.14 -19.53
CA TYR A 114 -2.54 14.53 -18.65
C TYR A 114 -3.42 13.35 -18.23
N ALA A 115 -3.46 12.27 -19.02
CA ALA A 115 -4.23 11.08 -18.65
C ALA A 115 -3.54 10.32 -17.51
N THR A 116 -2.22 10.12 -17.61
CA THR A 116 -1.43 9.52 -16.51
C THR A 116 -1.41 10.45 -15.31
N GLU A 117 -1.30 11.77 -15.49
CA GLU A 117 -1.40 12.74 -14.40
C GLU A 117 -2.71 12.57 -13.61
N ASN A 118 -3.85 12.54 -14.30
CA ASN A 118 -5.16 12.39 -13.64
C ASN A 118 -5.27 11.09 -12.84
N LEU A 119 -4.76 9.98 -13.38
CA LEU A 119 -4.69 8.72 -12.65
C LEU A 119 -3.83 8.86 -11.38
N VAL A 120 -2.63 9.40 -11.52
CA VAL A 120 -1.63 9.43 -10.43
C VAL A 120 -2.04 10.39 -9.31
N ARG A 121 -2.86 11.41 -9.61
CA ARG A 121 -3.44 12.29 -8.57
C ARG A 121 -4.27 11.53 -7.55
N TRP A 122 -5.00 10.49 -7.97
CA TRP A 122 -5.71 9.61 -7.03
C TRP A 122 -4.74 8.98 -6.01
N TYR A 123 -3.58 8.51 -6.47
CA TYR A 123 -2.54 7.95 -5.59
C TYR A 123 -1.90 9.00 -4.68
N VAL A 124 -1.77 10.24 -5.14
CA VAL A 124 -1.27 11.33 -4.29
C VAL A 124 -2.20 11.56 -3.11
N ASP A 125 -3.50 11.60 -3.35
CA ASP A 125 -4.50 11.76 -2.30
C ASP A 125 -4.54 10.52 -1.39
N GLU A 126 -4.47 9.32 -1.96
CA GLU A 126 -4.43 8.05 -1.20
C GLU A 126 -3.21 7.98 -0.26
N GLN A 127 -2.02 8.29 -0.75
CA GLN A 127 -0.79 8.24 0.05
C GLN A 127 -0.80 9.22 1.24
N VAL A 128 -1.58 10.31 1.18
CA VAL A 128 -1.78 11.20 2.33
C VAL A 128 -2.52 10.48 3.44
N GLU A 129 -3.56 9.71 3.09
CA GLU A 129 -4.31 8.91 4.05
C GLU A 129 -3.49 7.72 4.56
N GLU A 130 -2.69 7.07 3.72
CA GLU A 130 -1.82 5.95 4.14
C GLU A 130 -0.76 6.36 5.18
N GLU A 131 -0.01 7.44 4.91
CA GLU A 131 0.96 7.97 5.87
C GLU A 131 0.28 8.43 7.17
N LYS A 132 -0.91 9.03 7.06
CA LYS A 132 -1.70 9.47 8.21
C LYS A 132 -2.17 8.28 9.06
N ASN A 133 -2.69 7.22 8.44
CA ASN A 133 -3.14 6.02 9.14
C ASN A 133 -2.02 5.38 9.95
N ALA A 134 -0.83 5.22 9.36
CA ALA A 134 0.34 4.69 10.07
C ALA A 134 0.78 5.62 11.22
N THR A 135 0.78 6.94 10.97
CA THR A 135 1.14 7.95 11.97
C THR A 135 0.17 7.96 13.17
N ASP A 136 -1.14 7.89 12.92
CA ASP A 136 -2.15 7.91 13.98
C ASP A 136 -2.04 6.66 14.88
N ILE A 137 -1.69 5.50 14.30
CA ILE A 137 -1.44 4.28 15.07
C ILE A 137 -0.19 4.43 15.95
N LEU A 138 0.90 4.99 15.42
CA LEU A 138 2.11 5.28 16.21
C LEU A 138 1.81 6.25 17.36
N GLN A 139 1.06 7.32 17.10
CA GLN A 139 0.65 8.26 18.15
C GLN A 139 -0.23 7.58 19.22
N THR A 140 -1.09 6.65 18.80
CA THR A 140 -1.90 5.84 19.72
C THR A 140 -1.03 4.93 20.59
N ILE A 141 0.01 4.32 20.02
CA ILE A 141 0.99 3.52 20.76
C ILE A 141 1.72 4.39 21.80
N GLU A 142 2.14 5.60 21.43
CA GLU A 142 2.77 6.55 22.37
C GLU A 142 1.85 6.93 23.53
N LEU A 143 0.55 7.12 23.26
CA LEU A 143 -0.44 7.47 24.29
C LEU A 143 -0.73 6.30 25.24
N MET A 144 -0.90 5.09 24.70
CA MET A 144 -1.28 3.90 25.47
C MET A 144 -0.08 3.21 26.15
N GLY A 145 1.13 3.49 25.69
CA GLY A 145 2.36 2.82 26.08
C GLY A 145 2.53 1.44 25.45
N GLU A 146 3.76 0.95 25.43
CA GLU A 146 4.17 -0.30 24.78
C GLU A 146 3.91 -1.57 25.63
N GLY A 147 3.19 -1.42 26.75
CA GLY A 147 2.81 -2.54 27.61
C GLY A 147 1.79 -3.46 26.94
N LYS A 148 1.80 -4.75 27.30
CA LYS A 148 0.92 -5.77 26.69
C LYS A 148 -0.57 -5.40 26.72
N GLN A 149 -1.03 -4.75 27.78
CA GLN A 149 -2.41 -4.30 27.93
C GLN A 149 -2.76 -3.20 26.92
N GLY A 150 -1.88 -2.21 26.73
CA GLY A 150 -2.05 -1.13 25.76
C GLY A 150 -2.10 -1.67 24.33
N ILE A 151 -1.12 -2.50 23.97
CA ILE A 151 -1.05 -3.15 22.65
C ILE A 151 -2.23 -4.10 22.42
N PHE A 152 -2.71 -4.83 23.44
CA PHE A 152 -3.90 -5.67 23.30
C PHE A 152 -5.15 -4.84 22.99
N MET A 153 -5.33 -3.72 23.69
CA MET A 153 -6.46 -2.81 23.43
C MET A 153 -6.38 -2.18 22.04
N LEU A 154 -5.18 -1.79 21.59
CA LEU A 154 -4.95 -1.35 20.21
C LEU A 154 -5.34 -2.45 19.21
N SER A 155 -4.87 -3.68 19.43
CA SER A 155 -5.22 -4.83 18.59
C SER A 155 -6.74 -5.01 18.49
N VAL A 156 -7.48 -4.92 19.59
CA VAL A 156 -8.96 -5.02 19.58
C VAL A 156 -9.59 -3.92 18.71
N GLN A 157 -9.07 -2.70 18.73
CA GLN A 157 -9.58 -1.61 17.87
C GLN A 157 -9.24 -1.84 16.40
N LEU A 158 -7.99 -2.15 16.08
CA LEU A 158 -7.53 -2.38 14.71
C LEU A 158 -8.21 -3.59 14.04
N GLY A 159 -8.61 -4.59 14.83
CA GLY A 159 -9.37 -5.75 14.37
C GLY A 159 -10.78 -5.44 13.84
N LYS A 160 -11.26 -4.20 13.99
CA LYS A 160 -12.55 -3.76 13.43
C LYS A 160 -12.44 -3.25 12.00
N ARG A 161 -11.23 -3.00 11.49
CA ARG A 161 -11.01 -2.53 10.11
C ARG A 161 -11.55 -3.58 9.13
N LYS A 162 -12.26 -3.10 8.13
CA LYS A 162 -12.74 -3.88 6.98
C LYS A 162 -12.23 -3.23 5.71
N PRO A 163 -11.95 -4.00 4.65
CA PRO A 163 -11.65 -3.41 3.36
C PRO A 163 -12.82 -2.58 2.86
N THR A 164 -12.53 -1.41 2.32
CA THR A 164 -13.49 -0.53 1.63
C THR A 164 -13.36 -0.59 0.11
N ILE A 165 -12.41 -1.39 -0.39
CA ILE A 165 -12.13 -1.61 -1.80
C ILE A 165 -12.66 -2.98 -2.28
N PRO A 166 -12.83 -3.18 -3.60
CA PRO A 166 -13.15 -4.49 -4.17
C PRO A 166 -12.04 -5.51 -3.90
N LEU A 167 -12.43 -6.71 -3.42
CA LEU A 167 -11.50 -7.82 -3.19
C LEU A 167 -11.48 -8.83 -4.34
N ASP A 168 -12.52 -8.81 -5.18
CA ASP A 168 -12.59 -9.59 -6.40
C ASP A 168 -12.17 -8.70 -7.56
N PHE A 169 -11.03 -9.03 -8.15
CA PHE A 169 -10.48 -8.29 -9.29
C PHE A 169 -11.04 -8.79 -10.62
N THR A 170 -11.88 -9.84 -10.62
CA THR A 170 -12.56 -10.31 -11.82
C THR A 170 -13.70 -9.33 -12.17
N GLY A 171 -13.42 -8.43 -13.11
CA GLY A 171 -14.41 -7.44 -13.59
C GLY A 171 -14.23 -6.02 -13.03
N MET A 172 -13.08 -5.67 -12.45
CA MET A 172 -12.72 -4.27 -12.24
C MET A 172 -12.65 -3.54 -13.60
N SER A 173 -13.76 -2.93 -14.02
CA SER A 173 -13.78 -1.91 -15.06
C SER A 173 -13.35 -0.58 -14.47
N THR A 174 -12.77 0.32 -15.27
CA THR A 174 -12.28 1.64 -14.82
C THR A 174 -13.37 2.65 -14.42
N GLU A 175 -14.61 2.21 -14.22
CA GLU A 175 -15.77 3.10 -14.05
C GLU A 175 -16.19 3.39 -12.60
N ASP A 176 -15.48 2.87 -11.59
CA ASP A 176 -15.73 3.21 -10.16
C ASP A 176 -14.62 4.10 -9.56
#